data_AF-A0A7Z9QK42-F1
#
_entry.id   AF-A0A7Z9QK42-F1
#
_cell.length_a   1.000
_cell.length_b   1.000
_cell.length_c   1.000
_cell.angle_alpha   90.00
_cell.angle_beta   90.00
_cell.angle_gamma   90.00
#
_symmetry.space_group_name_H-M   'P 1'
#
loop_
_entity.id
_entity.type
_entity.pdbx_description
1 polymer ?
#
loop_
_entity_poly.entity_id
_entity_poly.type
_entity_poly.pdbx_seq_one_letter_code
_entity_poly.pdbx_strand_id
1 'polypeptide(L)'
;LPTLPTTSRSEVFSPLAKLRHTLRAKALLCPGLNVNLLDDASGEKTSWCYEDGFIAYMNERIGDVNCIPEEVYTGGIEGEREMADWAVVWLPDGGEGVTESYVNLIPTAQGGTHVNGLRAGLTDAVREFCEFRNLIPRGVKISPDDVWDQCNYLLSVKLRDPSFTGQTKERLSSRECAAFVSGVVKDSFGLWLNQHTAAGELLADLVINNANRRQRAGKKVIRKKVTTGPALPGKLADCTVQDLGRTELFLVEGDSAGGSAKQARDRQFQALMPLRGKILNTWEVDASDVQASQEVHDIAQAIGVEPGSDDLSGQRYGKICILADADPDGAHIATLLCALFLRHFRPLVVAGSIYVAMPPLYRIDVGKQVFYALDDSEKQGILDRVEAEKMKGKVSVQRFKGLGEMNPMQLRETTIAPETRRLIQLTIEPGDDTNTLMDMLLSKKRASDRKSWLEKNGDLAVV
;
A
#
# COMPACT_ATOMS: atom_id res chain seq x y z
N LEU A 1 30.17 -40.80 0.13
CA LEU A 1 29.14 -39.78 -0.21
C LEU A 1 28.81 -39.04 1.08
N PRO A 2 29.14 -37.75 1.19
CA PRO A 2 29.03 -37.03 2.45
C PRO A 2 27.56 -36.77 2.79
N THR A 3 27.25 -37.01 4.05
CA THR A 3 26.00 -36.74 4.76
C THR A 3 25.69 -35.24 4.76
N LEU A 4 24.53 -34.87 4.20
CA LEU A 4 23.95 -33.54 4.37
C LEU A 4 23.62 -33.28 5.85
N PRO A 5 23.89 -32.08 6.39
CA PRO A 5 23.56 -31.77 7.77
C PRO A 5 22.05 -31.60 7.93
N THR A 6 21.48 -32.36 8.87
CA THR A 6 20.13 -32.19 9.42
C THR A 6 20.04 -30.87 10.18
N THR A 7 19.46 -29.86 9.57
CA THR A 7 18.94 -28.67 10.25
C THR A 7 17.45 -28.85 10.55
N SER A 8 17.12 -29.72 11.51
CA SER A 8 15.84 -29.64 12.20
C SER A 8 16.05 -28.91 13.53
N ARG A 9 16.10 -27.57 13.47
CA ARG A 9 15.84 -26.80 14.68
C ARG A 9 14.35 -26.90 14.97
N SER A 10 14.04 -27.47 16.13
CA SER A 10 12.73 -27.51 16.75
C SER A 10 12.24 -26.10 17.04
N GLU A 11 11.63 -25.47 16.04
CA GLU A 11 10.64 -24.43 16.25
C GLU A 11 9.28 -25.06 15.99
N VAL A 12 8.51 -25.26 17.06
CA VAL A 12 7.12 -25.71 16.99
C VAL A 12 6.27 -24.54 16.46
N PHE A 13 6.45 -24.19 15.19
CA PHE A 13 5.53 -23.34 14.42
C PHE A 13 4.78 -24.25 13.47
N SER A 14 3.60 -24.71 13.89
CA SER A 14 2.78 -25.75 13.25
C SER A 14 2.71 -25.64 11.71
N PRO A 15 3.49 -26.44 10.95
CA PRO A 15 3.33 -26.56 9.50
C PRO A 15 1.95 -27.09 9.14
N LEU A 16 1.35 -27.84 10.06
CA LEU A 16 0.03 -28.44 9.92
C LEU A 16 -1.08 -27.38 9.90
N ALA A 17 -0.99 -26.30 10.68
CA ALA A 17 -1.99 -25.23 10.66
C ALA A 17 -2.00 -24.49 9.33
N LYS A 18 -0.81 -24.17 8.79
CA LYS A 18 -0.67 -23.56 7.44
C LYS A 18 -1.17 -24.50 6.35
N LEU A 19 -0.83 -25.79 6.44
CA LEU A 19 -1.31 -26.81 5.50
C LEU A 19 -2.83 -26.96 5.53
N ARG A 20 -3.44 -27.06 6.73
CA ARG A 20 -4.90 -27.10 6.92
C ARG A 20 -5.56 -25.88 6.28
N HIS A 21 -5.02 -24.69 6.50
CA HIS A 21 -5.54 -23.46 5.89
C HIS A 21 -5.46 -23.51 4.34
N THR A 22 -4.33 -23.90 3.76
CA THR A 22 -4.18 -23.98 2.29
C THR A 22 -5.08 -25.05 1.66
N LEU A 23 -5.20 -26.22 2.29
CA LEU A 23 -6.08 -27.30 1.81
C LEU A 23 -7.55 -26.90 1.89
N ARG A 24 -7.97 -26.26 2.98
CA ARG A 24 -9.31 -25.71 3.13
C ARG A 24 -9.59 -24.63 2.07
N ALA A 25 -8.66 -23.69 1.86
CA ALA A 25 -8.82 -22.65 0.84
C ALA A 25 -9.00 -23.25 -0.57
N LYS A 26 -8.30 -24.34 -0.91
CA LYS A 26 -8.52 -25.03 -2.19
C LYS A 26 -9.91 -25.64 -2.30
N ALA A 27 -10.42 -26.27 -1.25
CA ALA A 27 -11.79 -26.80 -1.22
C ALA A 27 -12.84 -25.67 -1.34
N LEU A 28 -12.56 -24.51 -0.75
CA LEU A 28 -13.43 -23.33 -0.78
C LEU A 28 -13.49 -22.68 -2.18
N LEU A 29 -12.33 -22.50 -2.80
CA LEU A 29 -12.19 -21.79 -4.09
C LEU A 29 -12.54 -22.67 -5.30
N CYS A 30 -12.77 -23.96 -5.10
CA CYS A 30 -13.14 -24.91 -6.14
C CYS A 30 -14.41 -25.64 -5.69
N PRO A 31 -15.60 -25.11 -6.03
CA PRO A 31 -16.87 -25.72 -5.65
C PRO A 31 -16.93 -27.20 -6.02
N GLY A 32 -17.35 -28.04 -5.09
CA GLY A 32 -17.43 -29.50 -5.25
C GLY A 32 -16.10 -30.26 -5.17
N LEU A 33 -14.96 -29.59 -4.92
CA LEU A 33 -13.68 -30.26 -4.67
C LEU A 33 -13.63 -30.82 -3.25
N ASN A 34 -13.58 -32.15 -3.13
CA ASN A 34 -13.41 -32.82 -1.85
C ASN A 34 -11.91 -32.95 -1.50
N VAL A 35 -11.50 -32.27 -0.42
CA VAL A 35 -10.12 -32.29 0.07
C VAL A 35 -10.07 -33.03 1.41
N ASN A 36 -9.25 -34.07 1.48
CA ASN A 36 -9.08 -34.91 2.67
C ASN A 36 -7.65 -34.77 3.20
N LEU A 37 -7.49 -34.44 4.48
CA LEU A 37 -6.24 -34.48 5.20
C LEU A 37 -6.28 -35.61 6.24
N LEU A 38 -5.29 -36.50 6.18
CA LEU A 38 -5.04 -37.50 7.20
C LEU A 38 -3.72 -37.14 7.89
N ASP A 39 -3.78 -36.89 9.20
CA ASP A 39 -2.59 -36.71 10.02
C ASP A 39 -2.23 -38.04 10.69
N ASP A 40 -1.26 -38.76 10.13
CA ASP A 40 -0.82 -40.06 10.64
C ASP A 40 -0.24 -39.99 12.07
N ALA A 41 0.22 -38.82 12.52
CA ALA A 41 0.78 -38.67 13.87
C ALA A 41 -0.30 -38.61 14.95
N SER A 42 -1.43 -37.95 14.66
CA SER A 42 -2.57 -37.83 15.58
C SER A 42 -3.69 -38.82 15.30
N GLY A 43 -3.72 -39.42 14.10
CA GLY A 43 -4.83 -40.21 13.58
C GLY A 43 -6.05 -39.37 13.17
N GLU A 44 -5.95 -38.03 13.22
CA GLU A 44 -7.04 -37.13 12.89
C GLU A 44 -7.30 -37.10 11.37
N LYS A 45 -8.57 -37.24 10.98
CA LYS A 45 -9.00 -37.10 9.60
C LYS A 45 -9.92 -35.89 9.47
N THR A 46 -9.54 -34.94 8.62
CA THR A 46 -10.33 -33.75 8.31
C THR A 46 -10.70 -33.75 6.84
N SER A 47 -11.97 -33.47 6.53
CA SER A 47 -12.50 -33.43 5.16
C SER A 47 -13.21 -32.10 4.93
N TRP A 48 -12.94 -31.45 3.79
CA TRP A 48 -13.60 -30.21 3.38
C TRP A 48 -14.22 -30.38 2.00
N CYS A 49 -15.48 -29.98 1.87
CA CYS A 49 -16.19 -29.90 0.60
C CYS A 49 -17.24 -28.80 0.73
N TYR A 50 -17.13 -27.74 -0.07
CA TYR A 50 -18.07 -26.63 -0.07
C TYR A 50 -18.80 -26.59 -1.42
N GLU A 51 -20.12 -26.83 -1.41
CA GLU A 51 -20.96 -26.75 -2.62
C GLU A 51 -21.29 -25.29 -2.95
N ASP A 52 -21.71 -24.50 -1.95
CA ASP A 52 -21.97 -23.05 -2.08
C ASP A 52 -20.76 -22.17 -1.71
N GLY A 53 -19.56 -22.77 -1.73
CA GLY A 53 -18.27 -22.09 -1.57
C GLY A 53 -18.25 -21.05 -0.43
N PHE A 54 -18.34 -19.78 -0.81
CA PHE A 54 -18.09 -18.63 0.07
C PHE A 54 -19.18 -18.40 1.11
N ILE A 55 -20.44 -18.69 0.78
CA ILE A 55 -21.57 -18.44 1.70
C ILE A 55 -21.46 -19.38 2.90
N ALA A 56 -21.32 -20.67 2.64
CA ALA A 56 -21.20 -21.69 3.68
C ALA A 56 -20.02 -21.40 4.61
N TYR A 57 -18.87 -21.02 4.04
CA TYR A 57 -17.67 -20.74 4.80
C TYR A 57 -17.74 -19.42 5.59
N MET A 58 -18.36 -18.36 5.05
CA MET A 58 -18.61 -17.13 5.81
C MET A 58 -19.55 -17.40 6.98
N ASN A 59 -20.65 -18.11 6.76
CA ASN A 59 -21.63 -18.42 7.82
C ASN A 59 -21.02 -19.30 8.92
N GLU A 60 -20.20 -20.29 8.57
CA GLU A 60 -19.46 -21.13 9.54
C GLU A 60 -18.54 -20.28 10.45
N ARG A 61 -17.92 -19.25 9.88
CA ARG A 61 -16.93 -18.42 10.58
C ARG A 61 -17.55 -17.29 11.39
N ILE A 62 -18.62 -16.69 10.89
CA ILE A 62 -19.34 -15.61 11.55
C ILE A 62 -20.18 -16.15 12.72
N GLY A 63 -20.75 -17.36 12.56
CA GLY A 63 -21.67 -17.93 13.54
C GLY A 63 -22.94 -17.08 13.70
N ASP A 64 -23.50 -17.03 14.92
CA ASP A 64 -24.75 -16.32 15.23
C ASP A 64 -24.55 -14.82 15.53
N VAL A 65 -23.53 -14.19 14.96
CA VAL A 65 -23.25 -12.76 15.15
C VAL A 65 -24.16 -11.94 14.24
N ASN A 66 -24.69 -10.83 14.77
CA ASN A 66 -25.48 -9.87 14.01
C ASN A 66 -24.68 -9.33 12.81
N CYS A 67 -25.25 -9.49 11.63
CA CYS A 67 -24.63 -9.16 10.36
C CYS A 67 -25.51 -8.21 9.54
N ILE A 68 -24.85 -7.34 8.76
CA ILE A 68 -25.50 -6.47 7.78
C ILE A 68 -24.83 -6.70 6.43
N PRO A 69 -25.57 -7.10 5.39
CA PRO A 69 -26.90 -7.72 5.43
C PRO A 69 -26.98 -9.02 6.26
N GLU A 70 -28.21 -9.43 6.61
CA GLU A 70 -28.50 -10.72 7.26
C GLU A 70 -28.01 -11.92 6.41
N GLU A 71 -28.24 -11.85 5.10
CA GLU A 71 -27.68 -12.80 4.13
C GLU A 71 -26.42 -12.22 3.50
N VAL A 72 -25.32 -12.98 3.49
CA VAL A 72 -24.03 -12.58 2.92
C VAL A 72 -24.20 -12.10 1.48
N TYR A 73 -23.76 -10.88 1.18
CA TYR A 73 -23.79 -10.38 -0.19
C TYR A 73 -22.70 -11.07 -1.01
N THR A 74 -23.11 -11.81 -2.04
CA THR A 74 -22.19 -12.46 -2.97
C THR A 74 -22.33 -11.92 -4.38
N GLY A 75 -21.23 -11.90 -5.12
CA GLY A 75 -21.23 -11.62 -6.54
C GLY A 75 -20.08 -12.32 -7.23
N GLY A 76 -20.23 -12.49 -8.53
CA GLY A 76 -19.22 -13.06 -9.39
C GLY A 76 -19.31 -12.46 -10.78
N ILE A 77 -18.18 -12.20 -11.40
CA ILE A 77 -18.12 -11.86 -12.81
C ILE A 77 -17.01 -12.64 -13.50
N GLU A 78 -17.29 -13.01 -14.75
CA GLU A 78 -16.32 -13.57 -15.67
C GLU A 78 -16.17 -12.62 -16.85
N GLY A 79 -15.01 -11.97 -16.94
CA GLY A 79 -14.57 -11.23 -18.12
C GLY A 79 -13.73 -12.11 -19.04
N GLU A 80 -13.31 -11.57 -20.20
CA GLU A 80 -12.52 -12.35 -21.17
C GLU A 80 -11.13 -12.78 -20.65
N ARG A 81 -10.59 -12.06 -19.66
CA ARG A 81 -9.20 -12.25 -19.16
C ARG A 81 -9.08 -12.32 -17.65
N GLU A 82 -10.14 -11.94 -16.96
CA GLU A 82 -10.16 -11.77 -15.51
C GLU A 82 -11.50 -12.24 -14.99
N MET A 83 -11.48 -12.89 -13.83
CA MET A 83 -12.66 -13.36 -13.14
C MET A 83 -12.56 -12.93 -11.68
N ALA A 84 -13.64 -12.49 -11.08
CA ALA A 84 -13.65 -12.12 -9.68
C ALA A 84 -14.92 -12.66 -9.01
N ASP A 85 -14.75 -13.36 -7.90
CA ASP A 85 -15.81 -13.79 -7.00
C ASP A 85 -15.60 -13.11 -5.65
N TRP A 86 -16.68 -12.64 -5.04
CA TRP A 86 -16.63 -12.02 -3.72
C TRP A 86 -17.82 -12.42 -2.86
N ALA A 87 -17.58 -12.39 -1.55
CA ALA A 87 -18.60 -12.43 -0.53
C ALA A 87 -18.27 -11.36 0.52
N VAL A 88 -19.26 -10.56 0.92
CA VAL A 88 -19.07 -9.40 1.80
C VAL A 88 -20.19 -9.30 2.81
N VAL A 89 -19.83 -8.97 4.05
CA VAL A 89 -20.76 -8.71 5.14
C VAL A 89 -20.13 -7.80 6.19
N TRP A 90 -20.94 -7.00 6.87
CA TRP A 90 -20.50 -6.15 7.97
C TRP A 90 -20.94 -6.74 9.30
N LEU A 91 -20.08 -6.67 10.31
CA LEU A 91 -20.37 -7.14 11.68
C LEU A 91 -20.38 -5.95 12.64
N PRO A 92 -21.53 -5.26 12.83
CA PRO A 92 -21.62 -4.04 13.63
C PRO A 92 -21.13 -4.19 15.08
N ASP A 93 -21.35 -5.38 15.65
CA ASP A 93 -21.00 -5.69 17.04
C ASP A 93 -19.55 -6.18 17.19
N GLY A 94 -18.82 -6.30 16.08
CA GLY A 94 -17.49 -6.92 16.03
C GLY A 94 -17.54 -8.45 16.16
N GLY A 95 -16.37 -9.09 16.05
CA GLY A 95 -16.26 -10.56 16.14
C GLY A 95 -15.01 -11.08 15.43
N GLU A 96 -14.78 -12.39 15.53
CA GLU A 96 -13.75 -13.09 14.74
C GLU A 96 -14.26 -13.32 13.30
N GLY A 97 -14.31 -12.25 12.52
CA GLY A 97 -14.74 -12.33 11.13
C GLY A 97 -13.66 -12.84 10.17
N VAL A 98 -13.99 -12.86 8.88
CA VAL A 98 -13.11 -13.36 7.80
C VAL A 98 -12.69 -12.20 6.91
N THR A 99 -11.38 -12.01 6.76
CA THR A 99 -10.79 -11.08 5.78
C THR A 99 -9.72 -11.83 5.01
N GLU A 100 -10.14 -12.57 4.00
CA GLU A 100 -9.27 -13.44 3.21
C GLU A 100 -9.35 -13.05 1.73
N SER A 101 -8.20 -13.05 1.05
CA SER A 101 -8.13 -12.74 -0.38
C SER A 101 -7.18 -13.69 -1.11
N TYR A 102 -7.50 -13.97 -2.36
CA TYR A 102 -6.83 -14.96 -3.18
C TYR A 102 -6.67 -14.47 -4.61
N VAL A 103 -5.52 -14.78 -5.21
CA VAL A 103 -5.28 -14.59 -6.65
C VAL A 103 -4.79 -15.90 -7.24
N ASN A 104 -5.49 -16.47 -8.21
CA ASN A 104 -5.17 -17.77 -8.82
C ASN A 104 -4.93 -18.89 -7.76
N LEU A 105 -5.80 -18.97 -6.76
CA LEU A 105 -5.70 -19.91 -5.62
C LEU A 105 -4.53 -19.67 -4.66
N ILE A 106 -3.76 -18.58 -4.84
CA ILE A 106 -2.67 -18.19 -3.95
C ILE A 106 -3.22 -17.19 -2.93
N PRO A 107 -3.09 -17.46 -1.61
CA PRO A 107 -3.52 -16.51 -0.58
C PRO A 107 -2.66 -15.24 -0.60
N THR A 108 -3.33 -14.09 -0.62
CA THR A 108 -2.69 -12.77 -0.53
C THR A 108 -2.90 -12.18 0.86
N ALA A 109 -2.10 -12.64 1.82
CA ALA A 109 -2.23 -12.24 3.24
C ALA A 109 -2.08 -10.73 3.48
N GLN A 110 -1.33 -10.03 2.62
CA GLN A 110 -1.14 -8.58 2.68
C GLN A 110 -2.08 -7.81 1.72
N GLY A 111 -3.07 -8.49 1.13
CA GLY A 111 -4.02 -7.91 0.19
C GLY A 111 -3.37 -7.52 -1.14
N GLY A 112 -3.68 -6.33 -1.66
CA GLY A 112 -3.13 -5.85 -2.92
C GLY A 112 -4.10 -5.00 -3.72
N THR A 113 -3.80 -4.85 -5.00
CA THR A 113 -4.60 -4.04 -5.93
C THR A 113 -6.05 -4.52 -6.06
N HIS A 114 -6.30 -5.83 -6.03
CA HIS A 114 -7.65 -6.42 -6.05
C HIS A 114 -8.47 -6.04 -4.81
N VAL A 115 -7.89 -6.14 -3.62
CA VAL A 115 -8.55 -5.76 -2.36
C VAL A 115 -8.84 -4.25 -2.33
N ASN A 116 -7.89 -3.43 -2.80
CA ASN A 116 -8.09 -2.00 -2.95
C ASN A 116 -9.22 -1.68 -3.94
N GLY A 117 -9.33 -2.45 -5.01
CA GLY A 117 -10.44 -2.36 -5.97
C GLY A 117 -11.78 -2.67 -5.32
N LEU A 118 -11.89 -3.78 -4.57
CA LEU A 118 -13.10 -4.14 -3.82
C LEU A 118 -13.51 -3.00 -2.86
N ARG A 119 -12.53 -2.45 -2.15
CA ARG A 119 -12.72 -1.32 -1.23
C ARG A 119 -13.25 -0.07 -1.91
N ALA A 120 -12.66 0.32 -3.03
CA ALA A 120 -13.10 1.46 -3.80
C ALA A 120 -14.53 1.26 -4.35
N GLY A 121 -14.78 0.09 -4.95
CA GLY A 121 -16.09 -0.25 -5.53
C GLY A 121 -17.23 -0.22 -4.52
N LEU A 122 -17.06 -0.86 -3.35
CA LEU A 122 -18.05 -0.82 -2.27
C LEU A 122 -18.27 0.61 -1.77
N THR A 123 -17.18 1.38 -1.59
CA THR A 123 -17.27 2.76 -1.10
C THR A 123 -18.08 3.64 -2.04
N ASP A 124 -17.82 3.54 -3.35
CA ASP A 124 -18.50 4.36 -4.34
C ASP A 124 -19.97 3.95 -4.50
N ALA A 125 -20.28 2.65 -4.45
CA ALA A 125 -21.66 2.16 -4.47
C ALA A 125 -22.48 2.63 -3.26
N VAL A 126 -21.92 2.55 -2.05
CA VAL A 126 -22.59 3.05 -0.83
C VAL A 126 -22.78 4.56 -0.90
N ARG A 127 -21.78 5.31 -1.38
CA ARG A 127 -21.88 6.76 -1.51
C ARG A 127 -23.00 7.15 -2.48
N GLU A 128 -23.03 6.52 -3.66
CA GLU A 128 -24.05 6.78 -4.68
C GLU A 128 -25.47 6.45 -4.16
N PHE A 129 -25.63 5.33 -3.44
CA PHE A 129 -26.89 4.95 -2.79
C PHE A 129 -27.33 5.99 -1.75
N CYS A 130 -26.42 6.44 -0.88
CA CYS A 130 -26.72 7.43 0.15
C CYS A 130 -27.05 8.81 -0.43
N GLU A 131 -26.37 9.22 -1.50
CA GLU A 131 -26.61 10.48 -2.21
C GLU A 131 -27.97 10.46 -2.92
N PHE A 132 -28.27 9.38 -3.65
CA PHE A 132 -29.54 9.22 -4.37
C PHE A 132 -30.75 9.27 -3.43
N ARG A 133 -30.62 8.68 -2.23
CA ARG A 133 -31.68 8.66 -1.21
C ARG A 133 -31.66 9.84 -0.24
N ASN A 134 -30.70 10.76 -0.36
CA ASN A 134 -30.51 11.88 0.58
C ASN A 134 -30.33 11.44 2.05
N LEU A 135 -29.65 10.31 2.29
CA LEU A 135 -29.41 9.77 3.64
C LEU A 135 -28.26 10.48 4.37
N ILE A 136 -27.36 11.15 3.64
CA ILE A 136 -26.16 11.77 4.21
C ILE A 136 -26.54 13.04 4.99
N PRO A 137 -26.29 13.10 6.31
CA PRO A 137 -26.53 14.32 7.09
C PRO A 137 -25.61 15.46 6.64
N ARG A 138 -26.10 16.71 6.74
CA ARG A 138 -25.31 17.89 6.36
C ARG A 138 -23.96 17.93 7.08
N GLY A 139 -22.87 18.00 6.31
CA GLY A 139 -21.50 18.12 6.81
C GLY A 139 -20.80 16.79 7.09
N VAL A 140 -21.47 15.65 6.89
CA VAL A 140 -20.84 14.33 6.95
C VAL A 140 -20.28 13.98 5.57
N LYS A 141 -19.06 13.45 5.53
CA LYS A 141 -18.42 12.95 4.31
C LYS A 141 -17.99 11.50 4.55
N ILE A 142 -18.49 10.59 3.73
CA ILE A 142 -18.16 9.16 3.76
C ILE A 142 -16.78 8.96 3.11
N SER A 143 -15.84 8.43 3.90
CA SER A 143 -14.51 8.02 3.44
C SER A 143 -14.43 6.49 3.30
N PRO A 144 -13.46 5.96 2.53
CA PRO A 144 -13.28 4.51 2.41
C PRO A 144 -12.99 3.81 3.74
N ASP A 145 -12.43 4.49 4.74
CA ASP A 145 -12.24 3.93 6.09
C ASP A 145 -13.58 3.67 6.78
N ASP A 146 -14.59 4.52 6.54
CA ASP A 146 -15.90 4.41 7.21
C ASP A 146 -16.73 3.22 6.69
N VAL A 147 -16.55 2.88 5.41
CA VAL A 147 -17.20 1.73 4.75
C VAL A 147 -16.43 0.44 5.03
N TRP A 148 -15.11 0.51 5.14
CA TRP A 148 -14.28 -0.67 5.35
C TRP A 148 -14.21 -1.11 6.82
N ASP A 149 -14.57 -0.23 7.76
CA ASP A 149 -14.67 -0.56 9.18
C ASP A 149 -15.69 -1.69 9.40
N GLN A 150 -15.28 -2.74 10.13
CA GLN A 150 -16.06 -3.96 10.38
C GLN A 150 -16.53 -4.72 9.12
N CYS A 151 -15.93 -4.44 7.96
CA CYS A 151 -16.18 -5.16 6.72
C CYS A 151 -15.42 -6.49 6.72
N ASN A 152 -16.15 -7.58 6.55
CA ASN A 152 -15.64 -8.93 6.41
C ASN A 152 -15.87 -9.40 4.99
N TYR A 153 -14.84 -9.97 4.39
CA TYR A 153 -14.86 -10.31 2.99
C TYR A 153 -14.04 -11.55 2.65
N LEU A 154 -14.50 -12.21 1.61
CA LEU A 154 -13.74 -13.16 0.81
C LEU A 154 -13.66 -12.60 -0.60
N LEU A 155 -12.44 -12.57 -1.14
CA LEU A 155 -12.21 -12.14 -2.51
C LEU A 155 -11.32 -13.16 -3.23
N SER A 156 -11.80 -13.71 -4.32
CA SER A 156 -11.02 -14.56 -5.21
C SER A 156 -10.97 -13.94 -6.59
N VAL A 157 -9.77 -13.68 -7.08
CA VAL A 157 -9.56 -13.19 -8.44
C VAL A 157 -8.76 -14.21 -9.23
N LYS A 158 -9.20 -14.49 -10.46
CA LYS A 158 -8.40 -15.21 -11.45
C LYS A 158 -7.91 -14.21 -12.48
N LEU A 159 -6.59 -14.15 -12.66
CA LEU A 159 -5.91 -13.26 -13.60
C LEU A 159 -5.02 -14.10 -14.50
N ARG A 160 -4.96 -13.76 -15.78
CA ARG A 160 -4.06 -14.44 -16.72
C ARG A 160 -2.59 -14.21 -16.36
N ASP A 161 -2.21 -12.95 -16.12
CA ASP A 161 -0.83 -12.53 -15.90
C ASP A 161 -0.69 -11.71 -14.60
N PRO A 162 -0.80 -12.33 -13.40
CA PRO A 162 -0.69 -11.63 -12.14
C PRO A 162 0.75 -11.29 -11.77
N SER A 163 0.98 -10.05 -11.33
CA SER A 163 2.24 -9.58 -10.77
C SER A 163 2.11 -9.41 -9.26
N PHE A 164 3.09 -9.90 -8.50
CA PHE A 164 3.10 -9.83 -7.04
C PHE A 164 4.33 -9.06 -6.53
N THR A 165 4.24 -8.48 -5.33
CA THR A 165 5.40 -7.93 -4.63
C THR A 165 6.09 -9.03 -3.82
N GLY A 166 7.40 -9.19 -4.03
CA GLY A 166 8.22 -10.15 -3.27
C GLY A 166 8.02 -11.61 -3.68
N GLN A 167 8.92 -12.47 -3.21
CA GLN A 167 8.96 -13.89 -3.58
C GLN A 167 7.80 -14.71 -2.99
N THR A 168 7.29 -14.32 -1.82
CA THR A 168 6.21 -15.05 -1.13
C THR A 168 4.81 -14.80 -1.72
N LYS A 169 4.70 -13.94 -2.75
CA LYS A 169 3.45 -13.60 -3.45
C LYS A 169 2.32 -13.14 -2.52
N GLU A 170 2.67 -12.51 -1.40
CA GLU A 170 1.72 -12.13 -0.35
C GLU A 170 0.83 -10.94 -0.73
N ARG A 171 1.22 -10.16 -1.74
CA ARG A 171 0.49 -8.98 -2.19
C ARG A 171 0.49 -8.81 -3.70
N LEU A 172 -0.69 -8.55 -4.27
CA LEU A 172 -0.86 -8.29 -5.70
C LEU A 172 -0.45 -6.84 -6.04
N SER A 173 0.30 -6.67 -7.13
CA SER A 173 0.76 -5.38 -7.66
C SER A 173 0.17 -5.01 -9.03
N SER A 174 -0.56 -5.92 -9.70
CA SER A 174 -1.20 -5.67 -11.00
C SER A 174 -2.24 -4.54 -10.93
N ARG A 175 -1.95 -3.40 -11.56
CA ARG A 175 -2.78 -2.18 -11.47
C ARG A 175 -4.14 -2.32 -12.18
N GLU A 176 -4.22 -3.03 -13.30
CA GLU A 176 -5.52 -3.23 -14.00
C GLU A 176 -6.58 -3.86 -13.11
N CYS A 177 -6.17 -4.77 -12.23
CA CYS A 177 -7.08 -5.51 -11.37
C CYS A 177 -7.85 -4.60 -10.40
N ALA A 178 -7.22 -3.52 -9.92
CA ALA A 178 -7.90 -2.56 -9.06
C ALA A 178 -9.08 -1.89 -9.78
N ALA A 179 -8.87 -1.44 -11.02
CA ALA A 179 -9.91 -0.78 -11.81
C ALA A 179 -11.03 -1.76 -12.20
N PHE A 180 -10.66 -2.98 -12.59
CA PHE A 180 -11.62 -4.03 -12.93
C PHE A 180 -12.52 -4.39 -11.74
N VAL A 181 -11.94 -4.79 -10.61
CA VAL A 181 -12.70 -5.18 -9.42
C VAL A 181 -13.53 -4.00 -8.91
N SER A 182 -12.97 -2.79 -8.87
CA SER A 182 -13.71 -1.60 -8.43
C SER A 182 -14.95 -1.32 -9.28
N GLY A 183 -14.83 -1.37 -10.61
CA GLY A 183 -15.96 -1.09 -11.51
C GLY A 183 -17.07 -2.11 -11.37
N VAL A 184 -16.70 -3.40 -11.40
CA VAL A 184 -17.66 -4.51 -11.33
C VAL A 184 -18.39 -4.53 -9.99
N VAL A 185 -17.64 -4.40 -8.88
CA VAL A 185 -18.23 -4.40 -7.54
C VAL A 185 -19.14 -3.19 -7.37
N LYS A 186 -18.73 -2.01 -7.87
CA LYS A 186 -19.57 -0.81 -7.80
C LYS A 186 -20.94 -1.04 -8.45
N ASP A 187 -20.94 -1.55 -9.69
CA ASP A 187 -22.18 -1.75 -10.45
C ASP A 187 -23.05 -2.85 -9.82
N SER A 188 -22.45 -3.97 -9.46
CA SER A 188 -23.17 -5.10 -8.85
C SER A 188 -23.73 -4.77 -7.47
N PHE A 189 -22.93 -4.14 -6.60
CA PHE A 189 -23.36 -3.79 -5.25
C PHE A 189 -24.35 -2.63 -5.27
N GLY A 190 -24.16 -1.65 -6.17
CA GLY A 190 -25.12 -0.57 -6.39
C GLY A 190 -26.50 -1.10 -6.83
N LEU A 191 -26.54 -2.08 -7.73
CA LEU A 191 -27.79 -2.75 -8.10
C LEU A 191 -28.41 -3.48 -6.91
N TRP A 192 -27.60 -4.24 -6.17
CA TRP A 192 -28.06 -5.01 -5.00
C TRP A 192 -28.63 -4.11 -3.91
N LEU A 193 -27.99 -2.98 -3.58
CA LEU A 193 -28.48 -2.00 -2.60
C LEU A 193 -29.84 -1.42 -2.99
N ASN A 194 -30.06 -1.17 -4.29
CA ASN A 194 -31.33 -0.66 -4.79
C ASN A 194 -32.44 -1.72 -4.80
N GLN A 195 -32.10 -3.00 -4.88
CA GLN A 195 -33.06 -4.11 -4.73
C GLN A 195 -33.37 -4.41 -3.26
N HIS A 196 -32.37 -4.30 -2.37
CA HIS A 196 -32.46 -4.62 -0.95
C HIS A 196 -32.41 -3.36 -0.10
N THR A 197 -33.41 -2.51 -0.28
CA THR A 197 -33.38 -1.13 0.24
C THR A 197 -33.29 -1.07 1.76
N ALA A 198 -33.94 -1.98 2.48
CA ALA A 198 -33.89 -2.03 3.94
C ALA A 198 -32.47 -2.35 4.45
N ALA A 199 -31.81 -3.36 3.87
CA ALA A 199 -30.42 -3.68 4.20
C ALA A 199 -29.46 -2.55 3.80
N GLY A 200 -29.69 -1.90 2.66
CA GLY A 200 -28.92 -0.75 2.21
C GLY A 200 -29.04 0.46 3.14
N GLU A 201 -30.23 0.73 3.68
CA GLU A 201 -30.44 1.79 4.68
C GLU A 201 -29.75 1.48 6.02
N LEU A 202 -29.84 0.24 6.49
CA LEU A 202 -29.10 -0.21 7.69
C LEU A 202 -27.58 -0.06 7.52
N LEU A 203 -27.06 -0.45 6.35
CA LEU A 203 -25.64 -0.29 6.03
C LEU A 203 -25.25 1.19 5.94
N ALA A 204 -26.08 2.02 5.31
CA ALA A 204 -25.85 3.47 5.24
C ALA A 204 -25.78 4.09 6.64
N ASP A 205 -26.67 3.70 7.55
CA ASP A 205 -26.67 4.16 8.93
C ASP A 205 -25.40 3.72 9.68
N LEU A 206 -24.96 2.47 9.49
CA LEU A 206 -23.68 1.98 10.04
C LEU A 206 -22.50 2.86 9.56
N VAL A 207 -22.40 3.07 8.25
CA VAL A 207 -21.32 3.85 7.63
C VAL A 207 -21.35 5.32 8.07
N ILE A 208 -22.54 5.92 8.16
CA ILE A 208 -22.72 7.30 8.66
C ILE A 208 -22.32 7.39 10.13
N ASN A 209 -22.66 6.39 10.94
CA ASN A 209 -22.24 6.31 12.34
C ASN A 209 -20.71 6.20 12.47
N ASN A 210 -20.06 5.41 11.62
CA ASN A 210 -18.59 5.32 11.56
C ASN A 210 -17.97 6.66 11.15
N ALA A 211 -18.50 7.31 10.12
CA ALA A 211 -18.05 8.64 9.70
C ALA A 211 -18.21 9.68 10.83
N ASN A 212 -19.32 9.65 11.56
CA ASN A 212 -19.55 10.51 12.72
C ASN A 212 -18.59 10.20 13.87
N ARG A 213 -18.30 8.91 14.14
CA ARG A 213 -17.32 8.48 15.13
C ARG A 213 -15.93 9.02 14.78
N ARG A 214 -15.51 8.89 13.52
CA ARG A 214 -14.26 9.47 12.99
C ARG A 214 -14.24 10.99 13.14
N GLN A 215 -15.32 11.68 12.79
CA GLN A 215 -15.40 13.14 12.96
C GLN A 215 -15.33 13.56 14.44
N ARG A 216 -15.96 12.82 15.35
CA ARG A 216 -15.91 13.09 16.81
C ARG A 216 -14.53 12.81 17.39
N ALA A 217 -13.87 11.73 16.96
CA ALA A 217 -12.50 11.42 17.33
C ALA A 217 -11.53 12.51 16.84
N GLY A 218 -11.70 13.00 15.60
CA GLY A 218 -10.95 14.15 15.08
C GLY A 218 -11.33 15.50 15.71
N LYS A 219 -12.54 15.62 16.28
CA LYS A 219 -13.03 16.79 17.03
C LYS A 219 -12.80 16.69 18.54
N LYS A 220 -12.09 15.68 19.07
CA LYS A 220 -11.47 15.85 20.39
C LYS A 220 -10.52 17.02 20.24
N VAL A 221 -11.04 18.20 20.58
CA VAL A 221 -10.33 19.45 20.71
C VAL A 221 -9.29 19.16 21.77
N ILE A 222 -8.13 18.64 21.34
CA ILE A 222 -6.88 19.12 21.86
C ILE A 222 -7.04 20.61 21.68
N ARG A 223 -7.43 21.28 22.78
CA ARG A 223 -7.39 22.73 22.93
C ARG A 223 -6.19 23.14 22.12
N LYS A 224 -6.36 24.00 21.11
CA LYS A 224 -5.23 24.65 20.45
C LYS A 224 -4.40 25.25 21.58
N LYS A 225 -3.47 24.48 22.15
CA LYS A 225 -2.22 25.00 22.65
C LYS A 225 -1.72 25.66 21.40
N VAL A 226 -1.81 26.99 21.41
CA VAL A 226 -0.88 27.85 20.66
C VAL A 226 0.41 27.04 20.62
N THR A 227 0.81 26.62 19.43
CA THR A 227 1.87 25.63 19.22
C THR A 227 3.10 26.14 19.95
N THR A 228 3.28 25.75 21.21
CA THR A 228 4.50 25.92 22.00
C THR A 228 5.45 24.81 21.58
N GLY A 229 5.54 24.61 20.27
CA GLY A 229 6.54 23.80 19.60
C GLY A 229 7.42 24.75 18.81
N PRO A 230 8.66 24.36 18.52
CA PRO A 230 9.55 25.15 17.68
C PRO A 230 8.84 25.51 16.35
N ALA A 231 9.10 26.71 15.85
CA ALA A 231 8.50 27.19 14.61
C ALA A 231 8.84 26.21 13.48
N LEU A 232 7.82 25.63 12.83
CA LEU A 232 8.03 24.67 11.74
C LEU A 232 8.80 25.32 10.58
N PRO A 233 9.52 24.54 9.77
CA PRO A 233 10.28 25.07 8.64
C PRO A 233 9.34 25.80 7.67
N GLY A 234 9.71 27.00 7.23
CA GLY A 234 8.85 27.80 6.33
C GLY A 234 8.57 27.13 4.97
N LYS A 235 9.38 26.15 4.58
CA LYS A 235 9.21 25.34 3.36
C LYS A 235 8.23 24.17 3.54
N LEU A 236 7.89 23.79 4.77
CA LEU A 236 6.97 22.70 5.06
C LEU A 236 5.52 23.13 4.78
N ALA A 237 4.89 22.43 3.84
CA ALA A 237 3.45 22.46 3.67
C ALA A 237 2.84 21.35 4.53
N ASP A 238 2.32 21.70 5.71
CA ASP A 238 1.82 20.71 6.68
C ASP A 238 0.44 20.12 6.30
N CYS A 239 0.03 19.04 7.00
CA CYS A 239 -1.30 18.43 6.92
C CYS A 239 -2.17 18.79 8.13
N THR A 240 -3.47 18.49 8.05
CA THR A 240 -4.45 18.89 9.08
C THR A 240 -4.61 17.84 10.19
N VAL A 241 -4.46 16.57 9.83
CA VAL A 241 -4.55 15.41 10.73
C VAL A 241 -3.21 15.21 11.43
N GLN A 242 -3.24 14.73 12.68
CA GLN A 242 -2.04 14.42 13.49
C GLN A 242 -1.97 12.93 13.89
N ASP A 243 -2.84 12.10 13.34
CA ASP A 243 -2.85 10.66 13.57
C ASP A 243 -1.67 9.99 12.84
N LEU A 244 -0.73 9.41 13.59
CA LEU A 244 0.44 8.71 13.03
C LEU A 244 0.05 7.55 12.10
N GLY A 245 -1.08 6.88 12.34
CA GLY A 245 -1.50 5.78 11.46
C GLY A 245 -1.86 6.22 10.03
N ARG A 246 -2.11 7.53 9.83
CA ARG A 246 -2.61 8.09 8.57
C ARG A 246 -1.72 9.17 7.98
N THR A 247 -0.89 9.82 8.79
CA THR A 247 -0.11 10.98 8.37
C THR A 247 1.15 10.59 7.59
N GLU A 248 1.42 11.36 6.54
CA GLU A 248 2.51 11.11 5.61
C GLU A 248 3.30 12.40 5.35
N LEU A 249 4.61 12.32 5.24
CA LEU A 249 5.48 13.43 4.83
C LEU A 249 6.19 13.06 3.53
N PHE A 250 6.06 13.89 2.50
CA PHE A 250 6.83 13.75 1.27
C PHE A 250 8.02 14.71 1.28
N LEU A 251 9.23 14.17 1.22
CA LEU A 251 10.47 14.91 0.99
C LEU A 251 10.71 14.95 -0.52
N VAL A 252 10.53 16.12 -1.14
CA VAL A 252 10.53 16.27 -2.59
C VAL A 252 11.78 16.99 -3.07
N GLU A 253 12.41 16.47 -4.12
CA GLU A 253 13.53 17.14 -4.77
C GLU A 253 13.08 18.40 -5.52
N GLY A 254 13.56 19.57 -5.06
CA GLY A 254 13.40 20.85 -5.74
C GLY A 254 12.02 21.53 -5.59
N ASP A 255 12.03 22.85 -5.79
CA ASP A 255 10.82 23.68 -5.66
C ASP A 255 9.82 23.45 -6.81
N SER A 256 10.29 23.01 -7.99
CA SER A 256 9.45 22.73 -9.17
C SER A 256 8.53 21.53 -8.92
N ALA A 257 9.11 20.36 -8.63
CA ALA A 257 8.35 19.17 -8.27
C ALA A 257 7.55 19.39 -6.97
N GLY A 258 8.10 20.16 -6.02
CA GLY A 258 7.38 20.58 -4.81
C GLY A 258 6.08 21.34 -5.10
N GLY A 259 6.06 22.20 -6.12
CA GLY A 259 4.87 22.92 -6.57
C GLY A 259 3.77 21.99 -7.11
N SER A 260 4.12 21.07 -8.00
CA SER A 260 3.19 20.06 -8.55
C SER A 260 2.68 19.12 -7.46
N ALA A 261 3.57 18.63 -6.60
CA ALA A 261 3.24 17.72 -5.51
C ALA A 261 2.36 18.38 -4.44
N LYS A 262 2.56 19.69 -4.15
CA LYS A 262 1.70 20.46 -3.25
C LYS A 262 0.27 20.58 -3.77
N GLN A 263 0.07 20.61 -5.09
CA GLN A 263 -1.25 20.63 -5.72
C GLN A 263 -1.87 19.23 -5.79
N ALA A 264 -1.05 18.20 -5.96
CA ALA A 264 -1.49 16.81 -6.08
C ALA A 264 -1.92 16.18 -4.73
N ARG A 265 -1.28 16.57 -3.62
CA ARG A 265 -1.47 15.96 -2.29
C ARG A 265 -2.88 16.10 -1.73
N ASP A 266 -3.25 15.19 -0.84
CA ASP A 266 -4.35 15.39 0.08
C ASP A 266 -3.88 16.14 1.34
N ARG A 267 -4.23 17.44 1.42
CA ARG A 267 -3.90 18.31 2.56
C ARG A 267 -4.43 17.83 3.92
N GLN A 268 -5.36 16.86 3.95
CA GLN A 268 -5.85 16.33 5.21
C GLN A 268 -4.77 15.54 5.92
N PHE A 269 -4.05 14.65 5.24
CA PHE A 269 -3.11 13.71 5.89
C PHE A 269 -1.70 13.68 5.27
N GLN A 270 -1.48 14.32 4.12
CA GLN A 270 -0.17 14.34 3.45
C GLN A 270 0.49 15.71 3.61
N ALA A 271 1.60 15.78 4.31
CA ALA A 271 2.52 16.90 4.39
C ALA A 271 3.58 16.81 3.29
N LEU A 272 4.17 17.95 2.94
CA LEU A 272 5.17 18.03 1.89
C LEU A 272 6.26 19.03 2.25
N MET A 273 7.51 18.64 2.03
CA MET A 273 8.67 19.51 2.23
C MET A 273 9.60 19.43 1.03
N PRO A 274 9.75 20.51 0.24
CA PRO A 274 10.72 20.57 -0.83
C PRO A 274 12.13 20.74 -0.25
N LEU A 275 13.09 20.09 -0.87
CA LEU A 275 14.51 20.13 -0.53
C LEU A 275 15.25 20.95 -1.59
N ARG A 276 16.17 21.81 -1.15
CA ARG A 276 16.95 22.67 -2.06
C ARG A 276 18.38 22.20 -2.18
N GLY A 277 18.79 21.89 -3.41
CA GLY A 277 20.13 21.43 -3.71
C GLY A 277 20.44 20.03 -3.18
N LYS A 278 21.71 19.64 -3.25
CA LYS A 278 22.17 18.33 -2.76
C LYS A 278 22.30 18.39 -1.24
N ILE A 279 21.75 17.39 -0.57
CA ILE A 279 21.87 17.26 0.88
C ILE A 279 23.33 16.99 1.25
N LEU A 280 23.74 17.49 2.43
CA LEU A 280 25.07 17.20 2.97
C LEU A 280 25.23 15.68 3.17
N ASN A 281 26.34 15.11 2.72
CA ASN A 281 26.69 13.75 3.13
C ASN A 281 27.03 13.75 4.63
N THR A 282 26.15 13.15 5.43
CA THR A 282 26.22 13.10 6.89
C THR A 282 26.82 11.80 7.44
N TRP A 283 27.32 10.91 6.59
CA TRP A 283 27.77 9.58 7.01
C TRP A 283 28.93 9.64 8.02
N GLU A 284 29.90 10.54 7.78
CA GLU A 284 31.07 10.75 8.63
C GLU A 284 30.91 11.92 9.62
N VAL A 285 29.71 12.49 9.72
CA VAL A 285 29.42 13.63 10.59
C VAL A 285 28.66 13.13 11.81
N ASP A 286 29.07 13.55 13.01
CA ASP A 286 28.38 13.18 14.25
C ASP A 286 27.03 13.90 14.37
N ALA A 287 26.08 13.28 15.07
CA ALA A 287 24.69 13.76 15.15
C ALA A 287 24.56 15.21 15.67
N SER A 288 25.46 15.64 16.57
CA SER A 288 25.52 17.02 17.08
C SER A 288 25.84 18.05 16.00
N ASP A 289 26.68 17.67 15.04
CA ASP A 289 27.24 18.57 14.03
C ASP A 289 26.40 18.54 12.75
N VAL A 290 25.66 17.46 12.53
CA VAL A 290 24.71 17.32 11.42
C VAL A 290 23.62 18.39 11.46
N GLN A 291 23.21 18.83 12.65
CA GLN A 291 22.22 19.90 12.81
C GLN A 291 22.69 21.26 12.29
N ALA A 292 23.99 21.45 12.05
CA ALA A 292 24.51 22.68 11.44
C ALA A 292 24.05 22.84 9.97
N SER A 293 23.64 21.75 9.32
CA SER A 293 23.01 21.81 7.99
C SER A 293 21.56 22.23 8.12
N GLN A 294 21.19 23.37 7.52
CA GLN A 294 19.81 23.86 7.54
C GLN A 294 18.82 22.83 6.96
N GLU A 295 19.19 22.12 5.90
CA GLU A 295 18.33 21.09 5.30
C GLU A 295 18.03 19.95 6.29
N VAL A 296 19.06 19.47 7.00
CA VAL A 296 18.87 18.40 8.00
C VAL A 296 18.14 18.89 9.24
N HIS A 297 18.45 20.12 9.69
CA HIS A 297 17.72 20.77 10.77
C HIS A 297 16.22 20.88 10.44
N ASP A 298 15.88 21.32 9.24
CA ASP A 298 14.49 21.42 8.79
C ASP A 298 13.81 20.04 8.71
N ILE A 299 14.52 19.00 8.25
CA ILE A 299 14.01 17.61 8.25
C ILE A 299 13.71 17.14 9.68
N ALA A 300 14.66 17.30 10.60
CA ALA A 300 14.49 16.91 12.00
C ALA A 300 13.31 17.64 12.65
N GLN A 301 13.21 18.94 12.42
CA GLN A 301 12.11 19.77 12.94
C GLN A 301 10.76 19.40 12.32
N ALA A 302 10.72 19.11 11.03
CA ALA A 302 9.51 18.65 10.37
C ALA A 302 9.03 17.31 10.95
N ILE A 303 9.93 16.34 11.08
CA ILE A 303 9.62 15.00 11.61
C ILE A 303 9.28 15.03 13.10
N GLY A 304 9.89 15.94 13.87
CA GLY A 304 9.76 16.04 15.31
C GLY A 304 10.64 15.06 16.10
N VAL A 305 11.68 14.53 15.46
CA VAL A 305 12.66 13.61 16.07
C VAL A 305 14.04 14.22 15.90
N GLU A 306 14.87 14.17 16.95
CA GLU A 306 16.24 14.68 16.89
C GLU A 306 17.21 13.62 16.32
N PRO A 307 18.21 14.03 15.51
CA PRO A 307 19.29 13.15 15.07
C PRO A 307 19.98 12.45 16.23
N GLY A 308 20.11 11.11 16.16
CA GLY A 308 20.75 10.28 17.17
C GLY A 308 19.90 9.98 18.40
N SER A 309 18.67 10.47 18.48
CA SER A 309 17.73 10.15 19.57
C SER A 309 17.01 8.83 19.30
N ASP A 310 16.85 8.03 20.37
CA ASP A 310 16.01 6.82 20.36
C ASP A 310 14.52 7.11 20.67
N ASP A 311 14.19 8.35 21.06
CA ASP A 311 12.82 8.74 21.41
C ASP A 311 12.01 9.17 20.16
N LEU A 312 10.94 8.42 19.89
CA LEU A 312 9.99 8.69 18.81
C LEU A 312 8.71 9.39 19.30
N SER A 313 8.62 9.78 20.58
CA SER A 313 7.42 10.41 21.15
C SER A 313 7.02 11.72 20.46
N GLY A 314 8.01 12.43 19.88
CA GLY A 314 7.82 13.66 19.12
C GLY A 314 7.47 13.46 17.64
N GLN A 315 7.44 12.21 17.15
CA GLN A 315 7.17 11.91 15.74
C GLN A 315 5.82 12.49 15.29
N ARG A 316 5.83 13.17 14.14
CA ARG A 316 4.66 13.87 13.59
C ARG A 316 3.97 13.15 12.43
N TYR A 317 4.71 12.29 11.74
CA TYR A 317 4.23 11.59 10.54
C TYR A 317 4.56 10.11 10.62
N GLY A 318 3.58 9.22 10.38
CA GLY A 318 3.82 7.78 10.42
C GLY A 318 4.52 7.21 9.18
N LYS A 319 4.40 7.89 8.03
CA LYS A 319 5.17 7.56 6.82
C LYS A 319 5.97 8.76 6.36
N ILE A 320 7.24 8.55 6.06
CA ILE A 320 8.13 9.55 5.47
C ILE A 320 8.57 8.99 4.12
N CYS A 321 8.10 9.62 3.05
CA CYS A 321 8.32 9.20 1.68
C CYS A 321 9.35 10.12 1.01
N ILE A 322 10.46 9.55 0.57
CA ILE A 322 11.45 10.20 -0.28
C ILE A 322 10.92 10.17 -1.71
N LEU A 323 10.73 11.35 -2.30
CA LEU A 323 10.24 11.52 -3.66
C LEU A 323 11.31 12.30 -4.46
N ALA A 324 12.14 11.55 -5.18
CA ALA A 324 13.22 12.07 -6.02
C ALA A 324 12.95 11.77 -7.50
N ASP A 325 13.60 12.50 -8.39
CA ASP A 325 13.48 12.27 -9.83
C ASP A 325 14.11 10.93 -10.22
N ALA A 326 13.57 10.31 -11.29
CA ALA A 326 14.07 9.05 -11.82
C ALA A 326 15.28 9.27 -12.75
N ASP A 327 16.26 10.03 -12.25
CA ASP A 327 17.50 10.38 -12.92
C ASP A 327 18.72 10.18 -11.99
N PRO A 328 19.97 10.34 -12.48
CA PRO A 328 21.15 10.15 -11.65
C PRO A 328 21.27 11.09 -10.44
N ASP A 329 20.74 12.32 -10.54
CA ASP A 329 20.81 13.29 -9.45
C ASP A 329 19.79 12.95 -8.35
N GLY A 330 18.58 12.53 -8.72
CA GLY A 330 17.56 12.04 -7.81
C GLY A 330 17.97 10.75 -7.11
N ALA A 331 18.60 9.80 -7.83
CA ALA A 331 19.18 8.60 -7.22
C ALA A 331 20.27 8.95 -6.18
N HIS A 332 21.08 9.98 -6.45
CA HIS A 332 22.08 10.46 -5.52
C HIS A 332 21.44 11.10 -4.27
N ILE A 333 20.42 11.95 -4.42
CA ILE A 333 19.68 12.54 -3.29
C ILE A 333 18.98 11.47 -2.45
N ALA A 334 18.33 10.50 -3.10
CA ALA A 334 17.73 9.37 -2.42
C ALA A 334 18.76 8.59 -1.60
N THR A 335 19.95 8.34 -2.15
CA THR A 335 21.06 7.68 -1.44
C THR A 335 21.50 8.46 -0.20
N LEU A 336 21.64 9.79 -0.31
CA LEU A 336 22.03 10.65 0.81
C LEU A 336 20.96 10.68 1.91
N LEU A 337 19.68 10.71 1.53
CA LEU A 337 18.57 10.64 2.49
C LEU A 337 18.48 9.27 3.17
N CYS A 338 18.63 8.18 2.42
CA CYS A 338 18.69 6.83 2.98
C CYS A 338 19.82 6.71 4.01
N ALA A 339 21.00 7.27 3.70
CA ALA A 339 22.13 7.30 4.61
C ALA A 339 21.87 8.15 5.87
N LEU A 340 21.25 9.32 5.70
CA LEU A 340 20.83 10.18 6.80
C LEU A 340 19.87 9.42 7.73
N PHE A 341 18.83 8.78 7.20
CA PHE A 341 17.87 8.04 8.00
C PHE A 341 18.51 6.82 8.68
N LEU A 342 19.35 6.06 7.97
CA LEU A 342 20.03 4.90 8.52
C LEU A 342 20.99 5.26 9.67
N ARG A 343 21.77 6.34 9.50
CA ARG A 343 22.81 6.75 10.45
C ARG A 343 22.25 7.52 11.64
N HIS A 344 21.36 8.49 11.37
CA HIS A 344 20.94 9.51 12.34
C HIS A 344 19.50 9.35 12.81
N PHE A 345 18.65 8.63 12.07
CA PHE A 345 17.26 8.39 12.45
C PHE A 345 16.93 6.90 12.43
N ARG A 346 17.90 6.07 12.83
CA ARG A 346 17.80 4.62 12.79
C ARG A 346 16.49 4.07 13.41
N PRO A 347 15.98 4.61 14.54
CA PRO A 347 14.71 4.14 15.11
C PRO A 347 13.51 4.27 14.14
N LEU A 348 13.47 5.30 13.28
CA LEU A 348 12.41 5.45 12.26
C LEU A 348 12.49 4.37 11.18
N VAL A 349 13.71 3.96 10.82
CA VAL A 349 13.93 2.87 9.86
C VAL A 349 13.50 1.53 10.48
N VAL A 350 13.88 1.28 11.74
CA VAL A 350 13.46 0.07 12.47
C VAL A 350 11.94 0.02 12.66
N ALA A 351 11.30 1.17 12.92
CA ALA A 351 9.85 1.28 13.00
C ALA A 351 9.15 1.15 11.62
N GLY A 352 9.90 1.01 10.53
CA GLY A 352 9.35 0.88 9.18
C GLY A 352 8.67 2.16 8.66
N SER A 353 9.03 3.33 9.18
CA SER A 353 8.38 4.60 8.82
C SER A 353 8.95 5.25 7.56
N ILE A 354 10.09 4.78 7.04
CA ILE A 354 10.79 5.39 5.90
C ILE A 354 10.51 4.63 4.60
N TYR A 355 10.15 5.38 3.55
CA TYR A 355 9.80 4.85 2.24
C TYR A 355 10.47 5.66 1.13
N VAL A 356 10.72 5.02 -0.01
CA VAL A 356 11.10 5.67 -1.28
C VAL A 356 9.95 5.50 -2.26
N ALA A 357 9.48 6.60 -2.82
CA ALA A 357 8.44 6.59 -3.84
C ALA A 357 9.02 6.22 -5.20
N MET A 358 8.29 5.41 -5.96
CA MET A 358 8.68 4.93 -7.28
C MET A 358 7.75 5.54 -8.35
N PRO A 359 8.06 6.75 -8.86
CA PRO A 359 7.32 7.33 -9.97
C PRO A 359 7.53 6.50 -11.26
N PRO A 360 6.55 6.45 -12.18
CA PRO A 360 6.68 5.72 -13.44
C PRO A 360 7.63 6.42 -14.41
N LEU A 361 8.43 5.64 -15.14
CA LEU A 361 9.26 6.12 -16.24
C LEU A 361 8.46 6.33 -17.53
N TYR A 362 7.38 5.58 -17.72
CA TYR A 362 6.61 5.58 -18.96
C TYR A 362 5.12 5.80 -18.72
N ARG A 363 4.50 6.57 -19.61
CA ARG A 363 3.05 6.63 -19.83
C ARG A 363 2.74 6.08 -21.21
N ILE A 364 1.76 5.18 -21.29
CA ILE A 364 1.33 4.52 -22.51
C ILE A 364 -0.16 4.83 -22.69
N ASP A 365 -0.49 5.65 -23.68
CA ASP A 365 -1.87 5.94 -24.05
C ASP A 365 -2.31 5.02 -25.19
N VAL A 366 -3.46 4.36 -25.03
CA VAL A 366 -4.08 3.48 -26.03
C VAL A 366 -5.52 3.94 -26.24
N GLY A 367 -5.73 4.80 -27.21
CA GLY A 367 -7.03 5.44 -27.44
C GLY A 367 -7.47 6.30 -26.24
N LYS A 368 -8.39 5.79 -25.41
CA LYS A 368 -8.85 6.46 -24.17
C LYS A 368 -8.22 5.88 -22.89
N GLN A 369 -7.51 4.77 -22.99
CA GLN A 369 -6.92 4.11 -21.83
C GLN A 369 -5.50 4.62 -21.60
N VAL A 370 -5.11 4.76 -20.33
CA VAL A 370 -3.80 5.24 -19.92
C VAL A 370 -3.17 4.22 -19.00
N PHE A 371 -1.96 3.78 -19.34
CA PHE A 371 -1.16 2.87 -18.53
C PHE A 371 0.14 3.55 -18.12
N TYR A 372 0.70 3.11 -17.00
CA TYR A 372 1.96 3.62 -16.46
C TYR A 372 2.90 2.48 -16.15
N ALA A 373 4.16 2.59 -16.60
CA ALA A 373 5.19 1.59 -16.41
C ALA A 373 6.37 2.17 -15.62
N LEU A 374 6.92 1.40 -14.66
CA LEU A 374 8.08 1.81 -13.88
C LEU A 374 9.39 1.68 -14.65
N ASP A 375 9.49 0.68 -15.51
CA ASP A 375 10.71 0.36 -16.25
C ASP A 375 10.39 -0.14 -17.67
N ASP A 376 11.45 -0.44 -18.42
CA ASP A 376 11.34 -0.93 -19.79
C ASP A 376 10.69 -2.31 -19.88
N SER A 377 10.85 -3.16 -18.87
CA SER A 377 10.24 -4.48 -18.82
C SER A 377 8.72 -4.38 -18.65
N GLU A 378 8.26 -3.55 -17.71
CA GLU A 378 6.83 -3.25 -17.53
C GLU A 378 6.25 -2.59 -18.78
N LYS A 379 6.99 -1.66 -19.40
CA LYS A 379 6.56 -1.01 -20.64
C LYS A 379 6.32 -2.06 -21.73
N GLN A 380 7.27 -2.97 -21.93
CA GLN A 380 7.14 -4.02 -22.93
C GLN A 380 5.97 -4.95 -22.60
N GLY A 381 5.83 -5.38 -21.35
CA GLY A 381 4.70 -6.22 -20.92
C GLY A 381 3.34 -5.57 -21.17
N ILE A 382 3.22 -4.25 -20.97
CA ILE A 382 1.99 -3.51 -21.29
C ILE A 382 1.75 -3.48 -22.81
N LEU A 383 2.78 -3.25 -23.62
CA LEU A 383 2.66 -3.24 -25.08
C LEU A 383 2.28 -4.62 -25.64
N ASP A 384 2.90 -5.68 -25.14
CA ASP A 384 2.59 -7.07 -25.51
C ASP A 384 1.14 -7.40 -25.13
N ARG A 385 0.68 -6.93 -23.97
CA ARG A 385 -0.73 -7.08 -23.57
C ARG A 385 -1.64 -6.34 -24.53
N VAL A 386 -1.36 -5.08 -24.85
CA VAL A 386 -2.14 -4.26 -25.80
C VAL A 386 -2.29 -4.97 -27.14
N GLU A 387 -1.22 -5.58 -27.64
CA GLU A 387 -1.22 -6.34 -28.90
C GLU A 387 -2.02 -7.65 -28.79
N ALA A 388 -1.74 -8.47 -27.76
CA ALA A 388 -2.44 -9.74 -27.53
C ALA A 388 -3.95 -9.55 -27.34
N GLU A 389 -4.34 -8.41 -26.77
CA GLU A 389 -5.70 -8.00 -26.41
C GLU A 389 -6.39 -7.24 -27.54
N LYS A 390 -5.68 -6.98 -28.66
CA LYS A 390 -6.18 -6.27 -29.83
C LYS A 390 -6.91 -4.97 -29.44
N MET A 391 -6.37 -4.26 -28.44
CA MET A 391 -6.98 -3.02 -27.96
C MET A 391 -7.05 -2.01 -29.10
N LYS A 392 -8.23 -1.43 -29.32
CA LYS A 392 -8.46 -0.47 -30.40
C LYS A 392 -7.98 0.92 -29.99
N GLY A 393 -6.96 1.45 -30.67
CA GLY A 393 -6.51 2.82 -30.48
C GLY A 393 -5.09 3.03 -31.00
N LYS A 394 -4.74 4.29 -31.28
CA LYS A 394 -3.34 4.64 -31.54
C LYS A 394 -2.57 4.53 -30.23
N VAL A 395 -1.49 3.76 -30.26
CA VAL A 395 -0.55 3.65 -29.13
C VAL A 395 0.39 4.85 -29.16
N SER A 396 0.51 5.54 -28.03
CA SER A 396 1.45 6.63 -27.81
C SER A 396 2.22 6.38 -26.53
N VAL A 397 3.55 6.41 -26.59
CA VAL A 397 4.41 6.21 -25.43
C VAL A 397 5.14 7.52 -25.12
N GLN A 398 4.97 8.01 -23.90
CA GLN A 398 5.68 9.17 -23.35
C GLN A 398 6.62 8.70 -22.25
N ARG A 399 7.90 9.07 -22.31
CA ARG A 399 8.87 8.87 -21.23
C ARG A 399 8.93 10.13 -20.38
N PHE A 400 8.83 9.98 -19.06
CA PHE A 400 9.06 11.07 -18.11
C PHE A 400 10.56 11.15 -17.80
N LYS A 401 11.12 12.36 -17.80
CA LYS A 401 12.53 12.58 -17.40
C LYS A 401 12.66 13.05 -15.95
N GLY A 402 11.62 13.67 -15.42
CA GLY A 402 11.58 14.16 -14.04
C GLY A 402 10.15 14.42 -13.59
N LEU A 403 9.96 14.55 -12.28
CA LEU A 403 8.65 14.74 -11.66
C LEU A 403 8.00 16.07 -12.09
N GLY A 404 8.80 17.07 -12.47
CA GLY A 404 8.33 18.36 -12.98
C GLY A 404 7.63 18.30 -14.34
N GLU A 405 7.83 17.23 -15.11
CA GLU A 405 7.15 17.02 -16.40
C GLU A 405 5.73 16.45 -16.23
N MET A 406 5.43 15.91 -15.04
CA MET A 406 4.10 15.41 -14.69
C MET A 406 3.21 16.56 -14.25
N ASN A 407 2.00 16.61 -14.81
CA ASN A 407 0.99 17.51 -14.26
C ASN A 407 0.54 17.00 -12.86
N PRO A 408 -0.07 17.86 -12.02
CA PRO A 408 -0.47 17.47 -10.67
C PRO A 408 -1.40 16.25 -10.60
N MET A 409 -2.27 16.05 -11.59
CA MET A 409 -3.17 14.90 -11.63
C MET A 409 -2.42 13.60 -11.89
N GLN A 410 -1.50 13.59 -12.86
CA GLN A 410 -0.64 12.43 -13.12
C GLN A 410 0.21 12.09 -11.91
N LEU A 411 0.80 13.10 -11.26
CA LEU A 411 1.60 12.89 -10.06
C LEU A 411 0.76 12.31 -8.91
N ARG A 412 -0.48 12.79 -8.75
CA ARG A 412 -1.45 12.24 -7.80
C ARG A 412 -1.72 10.77 -8.08
N GLU A 413 -2.15 10.45 -9.30
CA GLU A 413 -2.55 9.10 -9.70
C GLU A 413 -1.40 8.10 -9.69
N THR A 414 -0.17 8.54 -9.89
CA THR A 414 0.96 7.61 -10.06
C THR A 414 1.78 7.40 -8.80
N THR A 415 1.98 8.45 -8.01
CA THR A 415 3.06 8.48 -7.01
C THR A 415 2.59 8.91 -5.62
N ILE A 416 1.50 9.68 -5.52
CA ILE A 416 1.04 10.24 -4.24
C ILE A 416 -0.19 9.50 -3.68
N ALA A 417 -1.16 9.16 -4.53
CA ALA A 417 -2.40 8.51 -4.10
C ALA A 417 -2.11 7.12 -3.49
N PRO A 418 -2.59 6.82 -2.27
CA PRO A 418 -2.26 5.56 -1.60
C PRO A 418 -2.71 4.30 -2.37
N GLU A 419 -3.70 4.46 -3.23
CA GLU A 419 -4.41 3.36 -3.91
C GLU A 419 -3.61 2.80 -5.10
N THR A 420 -2.79 3.64 -5.71
CA THR A 420 -2.13 3.39 -7.00
C THR A 420 -0.61 3.53 -6.95
N ARG A 421 -0.09 4.24 -5.95
CA ARG A 421 1.36 4.46 -5.78
C ARG A 421 2.11 3.19 -5.43
N ARG A 422 3.42 3.22 -5.67
CA ARG A 422 4.36 2.18 -5.24
C ARG A 422 5.41 2.82 -4.34
N LEU A 423 5.60 2.22 -3.18
CA LEU A 423 6.57 2.64 -2.17
C LEU A 423 7.48 1.46 -1.86
N ILE A 424 8.79 1.72 -1.79
CA ILE A 424 9.78 0.78 -1.28
C ILE A 424 10.05 1.16 0.17
N GLN A 425 9.80 0.25 1.11
CA GLN A 425 10.09 0.48 2.52
C GLN A 425 11.57 0.24 2.80
N LEU A 426 12.22 1.17 3.49
CA LEU A 426 13.56 0.94 4.02
C LEU A 426 13.45 0.02 5.24
N THR A 427 14.23 -1.06 5.22
CA THR A 427 14.32 -2.04 6.30
C THR A 427 15.79 -2.30 6.61
N ILE A 428 16.07 -2.84 7.81
CA ILE A 428 17.41 -3.24 8.24
C ILE A 428 17.30 -4.68 8.72
N GLU A 429 18.13 -5.57 8.17
CA GLU A 429 18.17 -6.96 8.61
C GLU A 429 19.29 -7.16 9.65
N PRO A 430 19.05 -7.89 10.75
CA PRO A 430 20.10 -8.16 11.72
C PRO A 430 21.28 -8.91 11.09
N GLY A 431 22.48 -8.31 11.16
CA GLY A 431 23.70 -8.92 10.63
C GLY A 431 23.92 -8.71 9.13
N ASP A 432 23.16 -7.83 8.49
CA ASP A 432 23.43 -7.42 7.11
C ASP A 432 24.73 -6.60 6.97
N ASP A 433 25.24 -6.54 5.73
CA ASP A 433 26.41 -5.75 5.37
C ASP A 433 26.08 -4.28 5.06
N THR A 434 24.88 -3.80 5.41
CA THR A 434 24.38 -2.48 5.00
C THR A 434 25.29 -1.35 5.48
N ASN A 435 25.75 -1.40 6.73
CA ASN A 435 26.67 -0.38 7.26
C ASN A 435 28.02 -0.39 6.54
N THR A 436 28.56 -1.57 6.23
CA THR A 436 29.84 -1.73 5.54
C THR A 436 29.77 -1.21 4.10
N LEU A 437 28.65 -1.48 3.43
CA LEU A 437 28.39 -1.01 2.07
C LEU A 437 28.21 0.52 2.03
N MET A 438 27.36 1.07 2.89
CA MET A 438 27.14 2.51 2.99
C MET A 438 28.44 3.25 3.34
N ASP A 439 29.26 2.68 4.22
CA ASP A 439 30.58 3.22 4.55
C ASP A 439 31.54 3.24 3.35
N MET A 440 31.59 2.17 2.57
CA MET A 440 32.37 2.13 1.32
C MET A 440 31.90 3.21 0.34
N LEU A 441 30.59 3.37 0.19
CA LEU A 441 29.99 4.32 -0.75
C LEU A 441 30.18 5.78 -0.32
N LEU A 442 30.05 6.09 0.97
CA LEU A 442 29.90 7.48 1.45
C LEU A 442 31.10 8.02 2.22
N SER A 443 31.99 7.17 2.73
CA SER A 443 33.20 7.63 3.42
C SER A 443 34.18 8.31 2.47
N LYS A 444 34.73 9.46 2.91
CA LYS A 444 35.82 10.13 2.19
C LYS A 444 37.10 9.31 2.18
N LYS A 445 37.38 8.57 3.27
CA LYS A 445 38.60 7.76 3.42
C LYS A 445 38.64 6.54 2.51
N ARG A 446 37.47 6.08 2.02
CA ARG A 446 37.33 4.87 1.19
C ARG A 446 37.18 5.17 -0.30
N ALA A 447 37.72 6.29 -0.76
CA ALA A 447 37.65 6.69 -2.17
C ALA A 447 38.28 5.65 -3.12
N SER A 448 39.37 4.97 -2.71
CA SER A 448 39.98 3.87 -3.47
C SER A 448 39.03 2.68 -3.61
N ASP A 449 38.43 2.25 -2.51
CA ASP A 449 37.53 1.09 -2.47
C ASP A 449 36.30 1.35 -3.34
N ARG A 450 35.72 2.55 -3.23
CA ARG A 450 34.60 2.99 -4.05
C ARG A 450 34.95 3.01 -5.52
N LYS A 451 36.15 3.48 -5.88
CA LYS A 451 36.61 3.44 -7.27
C LYS A 451 36.68 2.01 -7.79
N SER A 452 37.31 1.10 -7.05
CA SER A 452 37.38 -0.32 -7.45
C SER A 452 36.01 -0.99 -7.51
N TRP A 453 35.10 -0.63 -6.61
CA TRP A 453 33.71 -1.11 -6.65
C TRP A 453 32.97 -0.60 -7.88
N LEU A 454 33.11 0.68 -8.23
CA LEU A 454 32.53 1.26 -9.46
C LEU A 454 33.14 0.65 -10.73
N GLU A 455 34.44 0.37 -10.75
CA GLU A 455 35.10 -0.30 -11.88
C GLU A 455 34.59 -1.74 -12.07
N LYS A 456 34.28 -2.44 -10.97
CA LYS A 456 33.81 -3.83 -11.00
C LYS A 456 32.32 -3.96 -11.31
N ASN A 457 31.50 -3.01 -10.86
CA ASN A 457 30.03 -3.10 -10.91
C ASN A 457 29.39 -2.03 -11.81
N GLY A 458 30.19 -1.16 -12.44
CA GLY A 458 29.68 -0.06 -13.25
C GLY A 458 28.92 -0.52 -14.50
N ASP A 459 29.18 -1.75 -14.96
CA ASP A 459 28.46 -2.42 -16.04
C ASP A 459 27.02 -2.81 -15.66
N LEU A 460 26.70 -2.87 -14.37
CA LEU A 460 25.34 -3.11 -13.86
C LEU A 460 24.45 -1.86 -13.88
N ALA A 461 25.03 -0.67 -14.14
CA ALA A 461 24.26 0.55 -14.22
C ALA A 461 23.42 0.57 -15.50
N VAL A 462 22.10 0.59 -15.35
CA VAL A 462 21.16 0.81 -16.46
C VAL A 462 21.05 2.32 -16.67
N VAL A 463 21.61 2.83 -17.78
CA VAL A 463 21.61 4.26 -18.16
C VAL A 463 20.33 4.65 -18.87
#